data_AF-U4UGY9-F1
#
_entry.id   AF-U4UGY9-F1
#
_cell.length_a   1.000
_cell.length_b   1.000
_cell.length_c   1.000
_cell.angle_alpha   90.00
_cell.angle_beta   90.00
_cell.angle_gamma   90.00
#
_symmetry.space_group_name_H-M   'P 1'
#
loop_
_entity.id
_entity.type
_entity.pdbx_description
1 polymer ?
#
loop_
_entity_poly.entity_id
_entity_poly.type
_entity_poly.pdbx_seq_one_letter_code
_entity_poly.pdbx_strand_id
1 'polypeptide(L)'
;MGKVKRSRQKFHVAASKRALLTQRFESPTGTKSPESALPVPSDDLFAGLHIDISTLKTKLNSDAHSVKSFKSTKSEKSGQNIMPKKDKLRLRREMLMKKIDAVNHMKKNLKIREKRKTIAIIGDTNPLHDALPSLESLLKNRPSAKKQAPVPRKPKAIEKADRRKKELIQGIKIFKSVLKNKHFRANPLEAISKQVQAVVAQQQMKQSR
;
A
#
# COMPACT_ATOMS: atom_id res chain seq x y z
N MET A 1 23.21 57.87 -22.66
CA MET A 1 22.45 56.87 -23.46
C MET A 1 21.63 55.98 -22.53
N GLY A 2 20.44 56.44 -22.12
CA GLY A 2 19.58 55.74 -21.16
C GLY A 2 18.80 54.60 -21.82
N LYS A 3 18.76 53.42 -21.18
CA LYS A 3 18.01 52.26 -21.68
C LYS A 3 16.50 52.55 -21.63
N VAL A 4 15.87 52.67 -22.79
CA VAL A 4 14.42 52.85 -22.92
C VAL A 4 13.70 51.61 -22.36
N LYS A 5 12.93 51.79 -21.29
CA LYS A 5 12.08 50.74 -20.73
C LYS A 5 10.85 50.58 -21.62
N ARG A 6 10.74 49.44 -22.29
CA ARG A 6 9.58 49.08 -23.11
C ARG A 6 8.33 48.98 -22.23
N SER A 7 7.25 49.66 -22.63
CA SER A 7 5.97 49.62 -21.93
C SER A 7 5.42 48.19 -21.94
N ARG A 8 5.02 47.69 -20.77
CA ARG A 8 4.44 46.36 -20.64
C ARG A 8 2.95 46.45 -20.92
N GLN A 9 2.51 45.96 -22.09
CA GLN A 9 1.09 45.78 -22.36
C GLN A 9 0.57 44.57 -21.57
N LYS A 10 -0.46 44.80 -20.76
CA LYS A 10 -1.22 43.74 -20.08
C LYS A 10 -2.34 43.29 -21.01
N PHE A 11 -2.15 42.15 -21.68
CA PHE A 11 -3.27 41.51 -22.38
C PHE A 11 -4.12 40.76 -21.34
N HIS A 12 -5.28 41.30 -21.02
CA HIS A 12 -6.31 40.55 -20.30
C HIS A 12 -6.96 39.59 -21.29
N VAL A 13 -6.82 38.28 -21.05
CA VAL A 13 -7.63 37.28 -21.77
C VAL A 13 -9.03 37.37 -21.19
N ALA A 14 -9.97 37.91 -21.95
CA ALA A 14 -11.37 37.89 -21.57
C ALA A 14 -11.84 36.43 -21.42
N ALA A 15 -12.39 36.09 -20.26
CA ALA A 15 -13.05 34.81 -20.07
C ALA A 15 -14.28 34.77 -20.99
N SER A 16 -14.19 34.01 -22.08
CA SER A 16 -15.38 33.65 -22.85
C SER A 16 -16.33 32.92 -21.90
N LYS A 17 -17.45 33.56 -21.58
CA LYS A 17 -18.60 32.90 -20.94
C LYS A 17 -19.05 31.80 -21.89
N ARG A 18 -18.55 30.58 -21.68
CA ARG A 18 -19.25 29.40 -22.19
C ARG A 18 -20.56 29.35 -21.44
N ALA A 19 -21.66 29.59 -22.16
CA ALA A 19 -22.99 29.30 -21.66
C ALA A 19 -22.96 27.85 -21.15
N LEU A 20 -23.12 27.69 -19.85
CA LEU A 20 -23.45 26.40 -19.28
C LEU A 20 -24.81 26.06 -19.88
N LEU A 21 -24.81 25.13 -20.84
CA LEU A 21 -25.99 24.37 -21.18
C LEU A 21 -26.39 23.66 -19.89
N THR A 22 -27.31 24.25 -19.14
CA THR A 22 -28.05 23.58 -18.09
C THR A 22 -28.86 22.49 -18.77
N GLN A 23 -28.24 21.33 -19.00
CA GLN A 23 -29.01 20.10 -19.16
C GLN A 23 -29.67 19.87 -17.81
N ARG A 24 -30.93 20.33 -17.76
CA ARG A 24 -31.93 19.93 -16.81
C ARG A 24 -31.97 18.40 -16.84
N PHE A 25 -31.29 17.77 -15.88
CA PHE A 25 -31.59 16.39 -15.54
C PHE A 25 -32.99 16.43 -14.91
N GLU A 26 -34.01 16.24 -15.74
CA GLU A 26 -35.30 15.81 -15.26
C GLU A 26 -35.10 14.39 -14.74
N SER A 27 -35.18 14.25 -13.41
CA SER A 27 -35.35 12.97 -12.75
C SER A 27 -36.60 12.30 -13.32
N PRO A 28 -36.53 11.05 -13.80
CA PRO A 28 -37.74 10.29 -14.08
C PRO A 28 -38.44 10.05 -12.74
N THR A 29 -39.59 10.71 -12.58
CA THR A 29 -40.60 10.34 -11.60
C THR A 29 -41.09 8.93 -11.90
N GLY A 30 -41.22 8.11 -10.86
CA GLY A 30 -42.09 6.93 -10.92
C GLY A 30 -41.44 5.56 -10.72
N THR A 31 -40.71 5.37 -9.62
CA THR A 31 -40.77 4.08 -8.90
C THR A 31 -40.92 4.37 -7.42
N LYS A 32 -42.15 4.19 -6.92
CA LYS A 32 -42.52 4.33 -5.51
C LYS A 32 -41.77 3.26 -4.71
N SER A 33 -40.65 3.64 -4.10
CA SER A 33 -40.19 3.00 -2.87
C SER A 33 -40.77 3.81 -1.72
N PRO A 34 -41.27 3.18 -0.64
CA PRO A 34 -41.77 3.95 0.49
C PRO A 34 -40.57 4.59 1.17
N GLU A 35 -40.38 5.88 0.92
CA GLU A 35 -39.64 6.76 1.82
C GLU A 35 -40.36 6.69 3.17
N SER A 36 -39.85 5.86 4.07
CA SER A 36 -40.17 5.99 5.48
C SER A 36 -39.60 7.34 5.92
N ALA A 37 -40.45 8.37 5.88
CA ALA A 37 -40.23 9.62 6.56
C ALA A 37 -40.08 9.29 8.05
N LEU A 38 -38.84 9.04 8.47
CA LEU A 38 -38.54 8.93 9.88
C LEU A 38 -38.86 10.29 10.51
N PRO A 39 -39.66 10.32 11.59
CA PRO A 39 -40.00 11.56 12.25
C PRO A 39 -38.70 12.24 12.68
N VAL A 40 -38.48 13.46 12.20
CA VAL A 40 -37.42 14.31 12.74
C VAL A 40 -37.88 14.69 14.15
N PRO A 41 -37.17 14.27 15.21
CA PRO A 41 -37.55 14.62 16.56
C PRO A 41 -37.46 16.15 16.73
N SER A 42 -38.54 16.74 17.22
CA SER A 42 -38.71 18.19 17.43
C SER A 42 -38.01 18.70 18.69
N ASP A 43 -37.54 17.79 19.54
CA ASP A 43 -36.95 18.11 20.84
C ASP A 43 -35.42 18.00 20.77
N ASP A 44 -34.74 18.86 21.53
CA ASP A 44 -33.29 18.88 21.62
C ASP A 44 -32.75 17.55 22.19
N LEU A 45 -32.39 16.63 21.29
CA LEU A 45 -31.89 15.28 21.59
C LEU A 45 -30.65 15.25 22.52
N PHE A 46 -30.01 16.39 22.71
CA PHE A 46 -28.79 16.54 23.50
C PHE A 46 -29.01 17.35 24.79
N ALA A 47 -30.23 17.79 25.09
CA ALA A 47 -30.54 18.50 26.32
C ALA A 47 -30.23 17.59 27.53
N GLY A 48 -29.19 17.93 28.30
CA GLY A 48 -28.75 17.19 29.49
C GLY A 48 -27.47 16.34 29.32
N LEU A 49 -26.88 16.27 28.12
CA LEU A 49 -25.59 15.60 27.93
C LEU A 49 -24.43 16.52 28.33
N HIS A 50 -23.84 16.25 29.50
CA HIS A 50 -22.65 16.94 29.98
C HIS A 50 -21.38 16.15 29.59
N ILE A 51 -20.79 16.47 28.43
CA ILE A 51 -19.59 15.79 27.93
C ILE A 51 -18.36 16.51 28.47
N ASP A 52 -17.64 15.87 29.39
CA ASP A 52 -16.44 16.44 29.98
C ASP A 52 -15.20 16.18 29.11
N ILE A 53 -14.63 17.23 28.54
CA ILE A 53 -13.65 17.18 27.44
C ILE A 53 -12.36 16.44 27.86
N SER A 54 -12.03 16.51 29.15
CA SER A 54 -10.85 15.88 29.76
C SER A 54 -10.91 14.35 29.77
N THR A 55 -12.11 13.76 29.75
CA THR A 55 -12.35 12.30 29.88
C THR A 55 -12.50 11.58 28.53
N LEU A 56 -12.55 12.31 27.42
CA LEU A 56 -12.70 11.76 26.07
C LEU A 56 -11.49 10.91 25.67
N LYS A 57 -11.72 9.61 25.46
CA LYS A 57 -10.70 8.66 25.00
C LYS A 57 -10.26 8.92 23.56
N THR A 58 -11.13 9.52 22.75
CA THR A 58 -10.90 9.79 21.33
C THR A 58 -10.50 11.25 21.12
N LYS A 59 -9.25 11.49 20.73
CA LYS A 59 -8.80 12.81 20.25
C LYS A 59 -8.97 12.85 18.73
N LEU A 60 -9.89 13.69 18.25
CA LEU A 60 -9.94 14.04 16.83
C LEU A 60 -8.64 14.76 16.46
N ASN A 61 -8.09 14.44 15.29
CA ASN A 61 -6.93 15.17 14.79
C ASN A 61 -7.33 16.63 14.58
N SER A 62 -6.52 17.58 15.10
CA SER A 62 -6.85 18.99 14.97
C SER A 62 -7.01 19.36 13.49
N ASP A 63 -8.12 19.98 13.13
CA ASP A 63 -8.40 20.46 11.77
C ASP A 63 -7.49 21.66 11.36
N ALA A 64 -6.54 22.02 12.24
CA ALA A 64 -5.49 23.02 11.98
C ALA A 64 -4.55 22.65 10.81
N HIS A 65 -4.68 21.46 10.22
CA HIS A 65 -3.99 21.11 8.97
C HIS A 65 -4.52 21.89 7.76
N SER A 66 -5.70 22.51 7.83
CA SER A 66 -6.34 23.18 6.71
C SER A 66 -5.76 24.58 6.38
N VAL A 67 -5.16 25.29 7.34
CA VAL A 67 -4.75 26.71 7.15
C VAL A 67 -3.31 26.86 6.60
N LYS A 68 -2.59 25.77 6.32
CA LYS A 68 -1.29 25.86 5.62
C LYS A 68 -1.48 25.84 4.09
N SER A 69 -2.21 26.82 3.52
CA SER A 69 -2.38 26.94 2.06
C SER A 69 -1.09 27.29 1.29
N PHE A 70 0.03 27.55 1.98
CA PHE A 70 1.31 27.89 1.34
C PHE A 70 2.53 27.05 1.76
N LYS A 71 2.40 26.08 2.67
CA LYS A 71 3.49 25.12 2.90
C LYS A 71 3.36 23.96 1.93
N SER A 72 4.03 24.09 0.79
CA SER A 72 4.25 23.03 -0.19
C SER A 72 4.46 21.69 0.52
N THR A 73 3.54 20.74 0.33
CA THR A 73 3.51 19.34 0.82
C THR A 73 4.77 18.51 0.51
N LYS A 74 5.78 19.14 -0.10
CA LYS A 74 7.10 18.58 -0.41
C LYS A 74 8.11 18.70 0.73
N SER A 75 7.93 19.59 1.70
CA SER A 75 8.89 19.72 2.83
C SER A 75 8.60 18.78 3.99
N GLU A 76 7.35 18.32 4.17
CA GLU A 76 7.00 17.44 5.30
C GLU A 76 7.21 15.94 4.97
N LYS A 77 7.11 15.52 3.70
CA LYS A 77 7.38 14.12 3.27
C LYS A 77 8.85 13.80 3.00
N SER A 78 9.69 14.81 2.82
CA SER A 78 11.13 14.65 2.60
C SER A 78 11.85 15.27 3.78
N GLY A 79 11.91 14.51 4.89
CA GLY A 79 12.68 14.89 6.06
C GLY A 79 14.06 15.39 5.64
N GLN A 80 14.36 16.63 6.02
CA GLN A 80 15.68 17.27 6.11
C GLN A 80 16.67 17.20 4.92
N ASN A 81 16.31 16.63 3.76
CA ASN A 81 17.19 16.62 2.60
C ASN A 81 16.86 17.78 1.66
N ILE A 82 17.66 18.84 1.75
CA ILE A 82 17.66 19.93 0.77
C ILE A 82 18.20 19.36 -0.55
N MET A 83 17.29 18.82 -1.38
CA MET A 83 17.63 18.33 -2.71
C MET A 83 18.24 19.45 -3.57
N PRO A 84 19.33 19.19 -4.31
CA PRO A 84 19.96 20.20 -5.16
C PRO A 84 18.98 20.70 -6.24
N LYS A 85 19.18 21.95 -6.68
CA LYS A 85 18.29 22.64 -7.64
C LYS A 85 18.07 21.81 -8.92
N LYS A 86 19.10 21.12 -9.39
CA LYS A 86 19.08 20.24 -10.56
C LYS A 86 18.09 19.08 -10.38
N ASP A 87 18.14 18.40 -9.25
CA ASP A 87 17.26 17.25 -8.98
C ASP A 87 15.82 17.69 -8.70
N LYS A 88 15.64 18.85 -8.07
CA LYS A 88 14.33 19.47 -7.91
C LYS A 88 13.68 19.79 -9.27
N LEU A 89 14.45 20.28 -10.24
CA LEU A 89 13.96 20.56 -11.58
C LEU A 89 13.63 19.28 -12.36
N ARG A 90 14.48 18.25 -12.27
CA ARG A 90 14.22 16.92 -12.85
C ARG A 90 12.94 16.31 -12.30
N LEU A 91 12.79 16.30 -10.98
CA LEU A 91 11.58 15.80 -10.32
C LEU A 91 10.33 16.56 -10.75
N ARG A 92 10.41 17.89 -10.91
CA ARG A 92 9.28 18.69 -11.44
C ARG A 92 8.91 18.26 -12.85
N ARG A 93 9.90 18.10 -13.74
CA ARG A 93 9.69 17.63 -15.12
C ARG A 93 9.09 16.23 -15.14
N GLU A 94 9.63 15.31 -14.36
CA GLU A 94 9.12 13.93 -14.27
C GLU A 94 7.68 13.89 -13.75
N MET A 95 7.37 14.65 -12.70
CA MET A 95 6.00 14.74 -12.20
C MET A 95 5.05 15.34 -13.24
N LEU A 96 5.50 16.33 -14.01
CA LEU A 96 4.71 16.90 -15.09
C LEU A 96 4.49 15.88 -16.22
N MET A 97 5.53 15.16 -16.65
CA MET A 97 5.42 14.13 -17.68
C MET A 97 4.46 13.01 -17.23
N LYS A 98 4.61 12.51 -15.99
CA LYS A 98 3.69 11.52 -15.41
C LYS A 98 2.23 11.99 -15.43
N LYS A 99 1.97 13.27 -15.17
CA LYS A 99 0.61 13.84 -15.26
C LYS A 99 0.09 13.87 -16.70
N ILE A 100 0.93 14.28 -17.65
CA ILE A 100 0.57 14.30 -19.08
C ILE A 100 0.26 12.88 -19.56
N ASP A 101 1.13 11.92 -19.23
CA ASP A 101 0.97 10.51 -19.59
C ASP A 101 -0.32 9.95 -18.99
N ALA A 102 -0.60 10.20 -17.71
CA ALA A 102 -1.84 9.77 -17.06
C ALA A 102 -3.09 10.31 -17.77
N VAL A 103 -3.09 11.60 -18.15
CA VAL A 103 -4.21 12.21 -18.90
C VAL A 103 -4.33 11.61 -20.30
N ASN A 104 -3.22 11.37 -20.99
CA ASN A 104 -3.22 10.75 -22.33
C ASN A 104 -3.73 9.31 -22.28
N HIS A 105 -3.30 8.52 -21.30
CA HIS A 105 -3.80 7.17 -21.05
C HIS A 105 -5.29 7.18 -20.75
N MET A 106 -5.77 8.08 -19.88
CA MET A 106 -7.19 8.23 -19.58
C MET A 106 -8.00 8.55 -20.85
N LYS A 107 -7.55 9.52 -21.66
CA LYS A 107 -8.19 9.86 -22.94
C LYS A 107 -8.22 8.68 -23.91
N LYS A 108 -7.13 7.91 -24.01
CA LYS A 108 -7.06 6.72 -24.87
C LYS A 108 -8.06 5.66 -24.40
N ASN A 109 -8.11 5.40 -23.09
CA ASN A 109 -9.03 4.42 -22.50
C ASN A 109 -10.49 4.84 -22.69
N LEU A 110 -10.82 6.13 -22.55
CA LEU A 110 -12.16 6.64 -22.82
C LEU A 110 -12.58 6.41 -24.28
N LYS A 111 -11.72 6.74 -25.24
CA LYS A 111 -11.99 6.48 -26.67
C LYS A 111 -12.20 4.99 -26.96
N ILE A 112 -11.39 4.12 -26.35
CA ILE A 112 -11.54 2.67 -26.49
C ILE A 112 -12.88 2.21 -25.90
N ARG A 113 -13.26 2.73 -24.72
CA ARG A 113 -14.53 2.40 -24.07
C ARG A 113 -15.72 2.86 -24.89
N GLU A 114 -15.68 4.05 -25.49
CA GLU A 114 -16.72 4.55 -26.39
C GLU A 114 -16.88 3.66 -27.62
N LYS A 115 -15.77 3.29 -28.28
CA LYS A 115 -15.79 2.35 -29.40
C LYS A 115 -16.36 0.98 -29.03
N ARG A 116 -16.03 0.48 -27.84
CA ARG A 116 -16.56 -0.79 -27.32
C ARG A 116 -18.06 -0.71 -27.04
N LYS A 117 -18.55 0.39 -26.45
CA LYS A 117 -19.98 0.63 -26.20
C LYS A 117 -20.81 0.64 -27.49
N THR A 118 -20.25 1.11 -28.61
CA THR A 118 -20.95 1.14 -29.90
C THR A 118 -20.99 -0.22 -30.62
N ILE A 119 -20.18 -1.20 -30.19
CA ILE A 119 -20.20 -2.54 -30.76
C ILE A 119 -21.33 -3.33 -30.07
N ALA A 120 -22.34 -3.74 -30.83
CA ALA A 120 -23.53 -4.40 -30.30
C ALA A 120 -23.26 -5.84 -29.84
N ILE A 121 -23.38 -6.04 -28.52
CA ILE A 121 -24.26 -7.03 -27.86
C ILE A 121 -24.03 -8.47 -28.37
N ILE A 122 -23.01 -9.20 -27.94
CA ILE A 122 -23.02 -10.05 -26.73
C ILE A 122 -21.54 -10.37 -26.44
N GLY A 123 -21.01 -9.97 -25.27
CA GLY A 123 -19.73 -10.51 -24.79
C GLY A 123 -18.55 -9.56 -24.63
N ASP A 124 -18.74 -8.23 -24.53
CA ASP A 124 -17.64 -7.40 -24.03
C ASP A 124 -17.42 -7.70 -22.53
N THR A 125 -16.39 -8.49 -22.23
CA THR A 125 -15.97 -8.86 -20.86
C THR A 125 -15.08 -7.80 -20.23
N ASN A 126 -14.60 -6.82 -21.00
CA ASN A 126 -13.72 -5.77 -20.51
C ASN A 126 -14.33 -4.89 -19.40
N PRO A 127 -15.65 -4.54 -19.42
CA PRO A 127 -16.27 -3.84 -18.31
C PRO A 127 -16.15 -4.59 -16.96
N LEU A 128 -16.16 -5.93 -16.99
CA LEU A 128 -15.95 -6.74 -15.79
C LEU A 128 -14.51 -6.61 -15.30
N HIS A 129 -13.53 -6.63 -16.21
CA HIS A 129 -12.12 -6.44 -15.88
C HIS A 129 -11.81 -5.01 -15.38
N ASP A 130 -12.42 -3.98 -16.00
CA ASP A 130 -12.24 -2.58 -15.63
C ASP A 130 -12.89 -2.25 -14.26
N ALA A 131 -13.93 -2.98 -13.86
CA ALA A 131 -14.59 -2.85 -12.56
C ALA A 131 -13.78 -3.49 -11.41
N LEU A 132 -12.72 -4.26 -11.71
CA LEU A 132 -11.88 -4.85 -10.69
C LEU A 132 -10.91 -3.81 -10.09
N PRO A 133 -10.67 -3.86 -8.77
CA PRO A 133 -9.60 -3.08 -8.15
C PRO A 133 -8.24 -3.37 -8.80
N SER A 134 -7.41 -2.35 -8.96
CA SER A 134 -6.03 -2.56 -9.38
C SER A 134 -5.30 -3.46 -8.38
N LEU A 135 -4.42 -4.34 -8.87
CA LEU A 135 -3.61 -5.21 -8.00
C LEU A 135 -2.83 -4.41 -6.95
N GLU A 136 -2.38 -3.20 -7.29
CA GLU A 136 -1.72 -2.29 -6.34
C GLU A 136 -2.67 -1.82 -5.23
N SER A 137 -3.93 -1.52 -5.54
CA SER A 137 -4.96 -1.19 -4.55
C SER A 137 -5.24 -2.37 -3.62
N LEU A 138 -5.36 -3.57 -4.19
CA LEU A 138 -5.57 -4.80 -3.43
C LEU A 138 -4.39 -5.13 -2.50
N LEU A 139 -3.16 -4.91 -2.96
CA LEU A 139 -1.95 -5.09 -2.18
C LEU A 139 -1.80 -4.05 -1.06
N LYS A 140 -2.27 -2.80 -1.27
CA LYS A 140 -2.29 -1.74 -0.25
C LYS A 140 -3.33 -1.95 0.83
N ASN A 141 -4.51 -2.46 0.45
CA ASN A 141 -5.64 -2.67 1.37
C ASN A 141 -5.64 -4.05 2.05
N ARG A 142 -4.65 -4.89 1.76
CA ARG A 142 -4.49 -6.17 2.44
C ARG A 142 -4.17 -5.87 3.91
N PRO A 143 -5.02 -6.27 4.89
CA PRO A 143 -4.60 -6.25 6.28
C PRO A 143 -3.31 -7.05 6.35
N SER A 144 -2.33 -6.58 7.12
CA SER A 144 -0.98 -7.14 7.20
C SER A 144 -0.96 -8.53 7.83
N ALA A 145 -1.72 -9.49 7.30
CA ALA A 145 -1.39 -10.88 7.37
C ALA A 145 -0.08 -11.02 6.59
N LYS A 146 1.02 -10.96 7.34
CA LYS A 146 2.35 -11.40 6.94
C LYS A 146 2.32 -12.91 6.64
N LYS A 147 1.45 -13.37 5.74
CA LYS A 147 1.70 -14.58 4.99
C LYS A 147 2.61 -14.12 3.86
N GLN A 148 3.90 -14.01 4.19
CA GLN A 148 4.92 -14.08 3.17
C GLN A 148 4.57 -15.34 2.38
N ALA A 149 4.08 -15.17 1.16
CA ALA A 149 4.11 -16.28 0.22
C ALA A 149 5.55 -16.80 0.28
N PRO A 150 5.78 -18.12 0.47
CA PRO A 150 7.13 -18.63 0.52
C PRO A 150 7.81 -18.17 -0.77
N VAL A 151 8.71 -17.19 -0.64
CA VAL A 151 9.50 -16.71 -1.76
C VAL A 151 10.12 -17.98 -2.34
N PRO A 152 9.97 -18.27 -3.64
CA PRO A 152 10.59 -19.45 -4.23
C PRO A 152 12.08 -19.34 -3.97
N ARG A 153 12.56 -20.06 -2.94
CA ARG A 153 13.96 -20.09 -2.59
C ARG A 153 14.59 -20.84 -3.74
N LYS A 154 15.48 -20.17 -4.48
CA LYS A 154 16.30 -20.83 -5.48
C LYS A 154 16.90 -22.09 -4.84
N PRO A 155 16.89 -23.24 -5.52
CA PRO A 155 17.51 -24.44 -4.98
C PRO A 155 18.95 -24.07 -4.59
N LYS A 156 19.34 -24.40 -3.35
CA LYS A 156 20.71 -24.16 -2.90
C LYS A 156 21.64 -24.89 -3.85
N ALA A 157 22.72 -24.23 -4.27
CA ALA A 157 23.73 -24.88 -5.10
C ALA A 157 24.29 -26.10 -4.38
N ILE A 158 24.57 -27.17 -5.12
CA ILE A 158 25.17 -28.38 -4.58
C ILE A 158 26.54 -28.01 -3.99
N GLU A 159 26.81 -28.48 -2.77
CA GLU A 159 28.10 -28.24 -2.13
C GLU A 159 29.26 -28.89 -2.90
N LYS A 160 30.45 -28.28 -2.80
CA LYS A 160 31.67 -28.80 -3.41
C LYS A 160 31.90 -30.26 -2.98
N ALA A 161 32.37 -31.09 -3.91
CA ALA A 161 32.58 -32.53 -3.68
C ALA A 161 33.43 -32.82 -2.43
N ASP A 162 34.48 -32.03 -2.20
CA ASP A 162 35.34 -32.18 -1.02
C ASP A 162 34.62 -31.92 0.30
N ARG A 163 33.69 -30.96 0.34
CA ARG A 163 32.88 -30.69 1.53
C ARG A 163 31.94 -31.87 1.80
N ARG A 164 31.23 -32.33 0.77
CA ARG A 164 30.36 -33.51 0.86
C ARG A 164 31.12 -34.75 1.33
N LYS A 165 32.34 -34.98 0.83
CA LYS A 165 33.21 -36.08 1.26
C LYS A 165 33.60 -35.94 2.74
N LYS A 166 33.98 -34.74 3.18
CA LYS A 166 34.33 -34.48 4.59
C LYS A 166 33.15 -34.69 5.52
N GLU A 167 31.97 -34.17 5.16
CA GLU A 167 30.73 -34.36 5.93
C GLU A 167 30.35 -35.83 6.03
N LEU A 168 30.44 -36.59 4.93
CA LEU A 168 30.18 -38.02 4.93
C LEU A 168 31.13 -38.77 5.88
N ILE A 169 32.43 -38.49 5.81
CA ILE A 169 33.43 -39.11 6.69
C ILE A 169 33.16 -38.74 8.17
N GLN A 170 32.82 -37.49 8.44
CA GLN A 170 32.44 -37.05 9.79
C GLN A 170 31.17 -37.77 10.27
N GLY A 171 30.15 -37.89 9.43
CA GLY A 171 28.93 -38.63 9.73
C GLY A 171 29.20 -40.10 10.06
N ILE A 172 30.03 -40.78 9.27
CA ILE A 172 30.46 -42.16 9.53
C ILE A 172 31.20 -42.27 10.87
N LYS A 173 32.09 -41.32 11.18
CA LYS A 173 32.83 -41.31 12.45
C LYS A 173 31.90 -41.14 13.65
N ILE A 174 30.95 -40.20 13.57
CA ILE A 174 29.94 -39.95 14.61
C ILE A 174 29.05 -41.19 14.78
N PHE A 175 28.59 -41.80 13.69
CA PHE A 175 27.78 -42.99 13.76
C PHE A 175 28.53 -44.16 14.43
N LYS A 176 29.79 -44.38 14.06
CA LYS A 176 30.64 -45.39 14.69
C LYS A 176 30.86 -45.11 16.18
N SER A 177 30.98 -43.84 16.61
CA SER A 177 31.13 -43.52 18.03
C SER A 177 29.84 -43.75 18.82
N VAL A 178 28.68 -43.39 18.25
CA VAL A 178 27.36 -43.65 18.84
C VAL A 178 27.14 -45.15 19.03
N LEU A 179 27.46 -45.97 18.02
CA LEU A 179 27.34 -47.42 18.11
C LEU A 179 28.30 -48.06 19.12
N LYS A 180 29.38 -47.39 19.52
CA LYS A 180 30.26 -47.88 20.60
C LYS A 180 29.67 -47.66 21.99
N ASN A 181 28.70 -46.75 22.13
CA ASN A 181 28.09 -46.46 23.42
C ASN A 181 27.11 -47.58 23.83
N LYS A 182 27.36 -48.19 24.99
CA LYS A 182 26.55 -49.29 25.53
C LYS A 182 25.10 -48.87 25.80
N HIS A 183 24.88 -47.65 26.30
CA HIS A 183 23.55 -47.12 26.61
C HIS A 183 22.69 -46.95 25.34
N PHE A 184 23.32 -46.50 24.25
CA PHE A 184 22.64 -46.36 22.96
C PHE A 184 22.29 -47.72 22.34
N ARG A 185 23.16 -48.73 22.52
CA ARG A 185 22.89 -50.11 22.07
C ARG A 185 21.75 -50.78 22.83
N ALA A 186 21.64 -50.52 24.13
CA ALA A 186 20.60 -51.08 24.97
C ALA A 186 19.24 -50.44 24.66
N ASN A 187 19.13 -49.11 24.78
CA ASN A 187 17.89 -48.36 24.58
C ASN A 187 18.17 -47.10 23.75
N PRO A 188 18.05 -47.15 22.41
CA PRO A 188 18.40 -46.01 21.56
C PRO A 188 17.46 -44.81 21.75
N LEU A 189 16.16 -45.05 21.92
CA LEU A 189 15.16 -43.99 22.08
C LEU A 189 15.38 -43.16 23.35
N GLU A 190 15.71 -43.82 24.45
CA GLU A 190 15.97 -43.18 25.74
C GLU A 190 17.30 -42.40 25.71
N ALA A 191 18.33 -42.96 25.10
CA ALA A 191 19.61 -42.26 24.92
C ALA A 191 19.43 -40.98 24.06
N ILE A 192 18.60 -41.05 23.02
CA ILE A 192 18.27 -39.90 22.17
C ILE A 192 17.46 -38.87 22.96
N SER A 193 16.41 -39.28 23.70
CA SER A 193 15.57 -38.36 24.45
C SER A 193 16.35 -37.59 25.51
N LYS A 194 17.22 -38.28 26.26
CA LYS A 194 18.13 -37.67 27.24
C LYS A 194 19.08 -36.66 26.59
N GLN A 195 19.64 -37.00 25.42
CA GLN A 195 20.55 -36.10 24.70
C GLN A 195 19.82 -34.85 24.20
N VAL A 196 18.60 -34.98 23.68
CA VAL A 196 17.78 -33.84 23.26
C VAL A 196 17.47 -32.93 24.45
N GLN A 197 17.09 -33.49 25.60
CA GLN A 197 16.87 -32.71 26.83
C GLN A 197 18.14 -31.94 27.25
N ALA A 198 19.30 -32.60 27.22
CA ALA A 198 20.58 -31.95 27.54
C ALA A 198 20.91 -30.79 26.59
N VAL A 199 20.68 -30.95 25.29
CA VAL A 199 20.90 -29.88 24.28
C VAL A 199 19.94 -28.71 24.51
N VAL A 200 18.67 -28.97 24.80
CA VAL A 200 17.69 -27.92 25.10
C VAL A 200 18.08 -27.14 26.36
N ALA A 201 18.47 -27.82 27.43
CA ALA A 201 18.93 -27.19 28.66
C ALA A 201 20.17 -26.30 28.42
N GLN A 202 21.14 -26.78 27.64
CA GLN A 202 22.32 -25.99 27.26
C GLN A 202 21.96 -24.74 26.44
N GLN A 203 20.99 -24.84 25.53
CA GLN A 203 20.51 -23.71 24.76
C GLN A 203 19.82 -22.67 25.65
N GLN A 204 19.01 -23.10 26.62
CA GLN A 204 18.36 -22.22 27.60
C GLN A 204 19.39 -21.48 28.46
N MET A 205 20.41 -22.18 28.97
CA MET A 205 21.50 -21.55 29.74
C MET A 205 22.33 -20.55 28.93
N LYS A 206 22.46 -20.78 27.62
CA LYS A 206 23.16 -19.86 26.71
C LYS A 206 22.33 -18.62 26.37
N GLN A 207 21.00 -18.73 26.42
CA GLN A 207 20.09 -17.60 26.19
C GLN A 207 19.90 -16.72 27.44
N SER A 208 20.13 -17.28 28.63
CA SER A 208 20.03 -16.54 29.91
C SER A 208 21.33 -15.84 30.34
N ARG A 209 22.41 -15.98 29.56
CA ARG A 209 23.69 -15.27 29.75
C ARG A 209 23.84 -14.18 28.70
#